data_AF-A0A527GI24-F1
#
_entry.id   AF-A0A527GI24-F1
#
_cell.length_a   1.000
_cell.length_b   1.000
_cell.length_c   1.000
_cell.angle_alpha   90.00
_cell.angle_beta   90.00
_cell.angle_gamma   90.00
#
_symmetry.space_group_name_H-M   'P 1'
#
loop_
_entity.id
_entity.type
_entity.pdbx_description
1 polymer ?
#
loop_
_entity_poly.entity_id
_entity_poly.type
_entity_poly.pdbx_seq_one_letter_code
_entity_poly.pdbx_strand_id
1 'polypeptide(L)'
;HWGTTPGLNFLYVHLNRVIRERDLDVLFICGPGHGGPAMVANTWLEGTYSEIYPDIGQGEDGLRKLFRQFSFPGGVPSHAAPETPGSIHEGGELGYALVHAFGAAFDNPDLVVACVVGDGEAETGPLAAAWHSNKFLNPASDGAVLPILHLNGYKIANPTILGRMDDQELRNLFAGYGYQPFFVEGHEPLAMHQSMAATLDTVLDCIRSIQEQARAPGWHGQRPQWPMIVLRSPKGWTGPKEVDGEKVEGFWRSHQVPV
;
A
#
# COMPACT_ATOMS: atom_id res chain seq x y z
N HIS A 1 1.31 -7.91 13.56
CA HIS A 1 0.97 -6.53 13.91
C HIS A 1 -0.43 -6.22 13.42
N TRP A 2 -1.29 -5.67 14.27
CA TRP A 2 -2.68 -5.35 13.91
C TRP A 2 -2.78 -3.99 13.21
N GLY A 3 -2.13 -2.96 13.75
CA GLY A 3 -2.46 -1.56 13.45
C GLY A 3 -2.48 -1.16 11.98
N THR A 4 -1.59 -1.73 11.16
CA THR A 4 -1.54 -1.44 9.71
C THR A 4 -2.40 -2.37 8.86
N THR A 5 -2.72 -3.57 9.38
CA THR A 5 -3.25 -4.70 8.62
C THR A 5 -4.65 -4.43 8.04
N PRO A 6 -5.62 -3.83 8.75
CA PRO A 6 -6.92 -3.47 8.18
C PRO A 6 -6.81 -2.51 6.99
N GLY A 7 -5.93 -1.50 7.08
CA GLY A 7 -5.69 -0.57 5.98
C GLY A 7 -5.07 -1.24 4.76
N LEU A 8 -4.14 -2.17 4.96
CA LEU A 8 -3.55 -2.97 3.88
C LEU A 8 -4.59 -3.88 3.22
N ASN A 9 -5.42 -4.58 4.00
CA ASN A 9 -6.51 -5.40 3.46
C ASN A 9 -7.50 -4.55 2.64
N PHE A 10 -7.84 -3.36 3.12
CA PHE A 10 -8.69 -2.43 2.41
C PHE A 10 -8.09 -2.01 1.06
N LEU A 11 -6.80 -1.69 1.01
CA LEU A 11 -6.13 -1.39 -0.25
C LEU A 11 -6.08 -2.60 -1.18
N TYR A 12 -5.73 -3.78 -0.65
CA TYR A 12 -5.60 -5.01 -1.44
C TYR A 12 -6.91 -5.38 -2.14
N VAL A 13 -8.05 -5.36 -1.44
CA VAL A 13 -9.34 -5.71 -2.05
C VAL A 13 -9.73 -4.72 -3.16
N HIS A 14 -9.42 -3.44 -2.99
CA HIS A 14 -9.71 -2.42 -4.00
C HIS A 14 -8.79 -2.51 -5.21
N LEU A 15 -7.53 -2.92 -5.02
CA LEU A 15 -6.62 -3.24 -6.09
C LEU A 15 -7.06 -4.50 -6.86
N ASN A 16 -7.48 -5.55 -6.15
CA ASN A 16 -8.08 -6.73 -6.78
C ASN A 16 -9.31 -6.38 -7.64
N ARG A 17 -10.13 -5.42 -7.19
CA ARG A 17 -11.27 -4.94 -7.98
C ARG A 17 -10.82 -4.36 -9.33
N VAL A 18 -9.89 -3.41 -9.31
CA VAL A 18 -9.43 -2.75 -10.55
C VAL A 18 -8.62 -3.68 -11.45
N ILE A 19 -7.85 -4.61 -10.89
CA ILE A 19 -7.17 -5.66 -11.67
C ILE A 19 -8.21 -6.45 -12.48
N ARG A 20 -9.29 -6.89 -11.84
CA ARG A 20 -10.34 -7.67 -12.50
C ARG A 20 -11.23 -6.86 -13.46
N GLU A 21 -11.56 -5.63 -13.12
CA GLU A 21 -12.44 -4.79 -13.94
C GLU A 21 -11.74 -4.23 -15.17
N ARG A 22 -10.43 -4.02 -15.10
CA ARG A 22 -9.65 -3.29 -16.12
C ARG A 22 -8.56 -4.14 -16.79
N ASP A 23 -8.41 -5.41 -16.40
CA ASP A 23 -7.38 -6.33 -16.91
C ASP A 23 -5.97 -5.73 -16.80
N LEU A 24 -5.62 -5.28 -15.59
CA LEU A 24 -4.37 -4.56 -15.32
C LEU A 24 -3.30 -5.48 -14.72
N ASP A 25 -2.07 -5.31 -15.19
CA ASP A 25 -0.87 -5.82 -14.52
C ASP A 25 -0.52 -4.92 -13.35
N VAL A 26 -0.74 -5.41 -12.12
CA VAL A 26 -0.49 -4.64 -10.89
C VAL A 26 0.46 -5.41 -9.97
N LEU A 27 1.51 -4.71 -9.52
CA LEU A 27 2.40 -5.19 -8.47
C LEU A 27 2.16 -4.41 -7.17
N PHE A 28 2.00 -5.14 -6.06
CA PHE A 28 1.82 -4.54 -4.74
C PHE A 28 3.15 -4.46 -3.98
N ILE A 29 3.57 -3.26 -3.56
CA ILE A 29 4.70 -3.07 -2.64
C ILE A 29 4.18 -2.71 -1.26
N CYS A 30 4.45 -3.59 -0.28
CA CYS A 30 4.03 -3.43 1.10
C CYS A 30 5.11 -2.72 1.94
N GLY A 31 5.16 -1.38 1.91
CA GLY A 31 6.09 -0.60 2.74
C GLY A 31 5.98 -0.89 4.24
N PRO A 32 4.79 -0.83 4.87
CA PRO A 32 4.61 -1.29 6.26
C PRO A 32 4.55 -2.83 6.33
N GLY A 33 5.65 -3.47 5.95
CA GLY A 33 5.78 -4.92 5.77
C GLY A 33 5.53 -5.76 7.01
N HIS A 34 5.64 -5.17 8.21
CA HIS A 34 5.20 -5.76 9.48
C HIS A 34 3.70 -6.11 9.51
N GLY A 35 2.92 -5.64 8.53
CA GLY A 35 1.56 -6.05 8.18
C GLY A 35 1.47 -7.33 7.33
N GLY A 36 2.47 -8.23 7.42
CA GLY A 36 2.50 -9.53 6.73
C GLY A 36 1.19 -10.34 6.74
N PRO A 37 0.39 -10.38 7.83
CA PRO A 37 -0.91 -11.05 7.81
C PRO A 37 -1.84 -10.61 6.67
N ALA A 38 -1.79 -9.34 6.25
CA ALA A 38 -2.61 -8.86 5.14
C ALA A 38 -2.24 -9.58 3.84
N MET A 39 -0.95 -9.66 3.52
CA MET A 39 -0.48 -10.31 2.29
C MET A 39 -0.76 -11.81 2.31
N VAL A 40 -0.47 -12.48 3.44
CA VAL A 40 -0.72 -13.92 3.62
C VAL A 40 -2.23 -14.23 3.50
N ALA A 41 -3.09 -13.44 4.14
CA ALA A 41 -4.53 -13.68 4.09
C ALA A 41 -5.09 -13.47 2.68
N ASN A 42 -4.70 -12.41 1.98
CA ASN A 42 -5.22 -12.14 0.63
C ASN A 42 -4.73 -13.18 -0.38
N THR A 43 -3.44 -13.55 -0.35
CA THR A 43 -2.88 -14.59 -1.24
C THR A 43 -3.48 -15.97 -0.98
N TRP A 44 -3.93 -16.26 0.25
CA TRP A 44 -4.70 -17.47 0.55
C TRP A 44 -6.14 -17.41 0.03
N LEU A 45 -6.81 -16.26 0.17
CA LEU A 45 -8.18 -16.06 -0.31
C LEU A 45 -8.28 -16.15 -1.84
N GLU A 46 -7.28 -15.69 -2.58
CA GLU A 46 -7.25 -15.79 -4.05
C GLU A 46 -6.76 -17.16 -4.57
N GLY A 47 -6.13 -17.97 -3.72
CA GLY A 47 -5.72 -19.34 -4.02
C GLY A 47 -4.22 -19.53 -4.26
N THR A 48 -3.49 -18.48 -4.64
CA THR A 48 -2.04 -18.51 -4.94
C THR A 48 -1.20 -19.12 -3.80
N TYR A 49 -1.55 -18.81 -2.55
CA TYR A 49 -0.85 -19.38 -1.40
C TYR A 49 -0.98 -20.90 -1.34
N SER A 50 -2.15 -21.45 -1.67
CA SER A 50 -2.39 -22.90 -1.71
C SER A 50 -1.75 -23.57 -2.93
N GLU A 51 -1.54 -22.85 -4.03
CA GLU A 51 -0.81 -23.36 -5.19
C GLU A 51 0.68 -23.60 -4.86
N ILE A 52 1.30 -22.67 -4.12
CA ILE A 52 2.70 -22.76 -3.70
C ILE A 52 2.86 -23.66 -2.47
N TYR A 53 1.90 -23.63 -1.54
CA TYR A 53 1.89 -24.41 -0.31
C TYR A 53 0.64 -25.33 -0.23
N PRO A 54 0.62 -26.47 -0.94
CA PRO A 54 -0.56 -27.34 -1.05
C PRO A 54 -1.10 -27.86 0.28
N ASP A 55 -0.25 -27.97 1.31
CA ASP A 55 -0.65 -28.37 2.65
C ASP A 55 -1.58 -27.36 3.35
N ILE A 56 -1.62 -26.12 2.86
CA ILE A 56 -2.40 -24.99 3.34
C ILE A 56 -3.55 -24.70 2.36
N GLY A 57 -4.42 -25.68 2.14
CA GLY A 57 -5.56 -25.57 1.21
C GLY A 57 -6.64 -24.54 1.63
N GLN A 58 -7.61 -24.28 0.75
CA GLN A 58 -8.70 -23.29 0.98
C GLN A 58 -9.88 -23.81 1.85
N GLY A 59 -9.67 -24.93 2.57
CA GLY A 59 -10.65 -25.50 3.50
C GLY A 59 -10.35 -25.18 4.96
N GLU A 60 -11.23 -25.62 5.86
CA GLU A 60 -11.09 -25.40 7.31
C GLU A 60 -9.74 -25.90 7.86
N ASP A 61 -9.30 -27.10 7.45
CA ASP A 61 -8.02 -27.66 7.89
C ASP A 61 -6.82 -26.82 7.43
N GLY A 62 -6.88 -26.29 6.21
CA GLY A 62 -5.84 -25.40 5.68
C GLY A 62 -5.84 -24.06 6.42
N LEU A 63 -7.01 -23.48 6.69
CA LEU A 63 -7.14 -22.26 7.49
C LEU A 63 -6.58 -22.45 8.91
N ARG A 64 -6.85 -23.60 9.54
CA ARG A 64 -6.30 -23.94 10.87
C ARG A 64 -4.77 -24.00 10.84
N LYS A 65 -4.17 -24.58 9.80
CA LYS A 65 -2.71 -24.60 9.62
C LYS A 65 -2.15 -23.21 9.35
N LEU A 66 -2.81 -22.42 8.48
CA LEU A 66 -2.44 -21.04 8.16
C LEU A 66 -2.34 -20.18 9.41
N PHE A 67 -3.34 -20.27 10.31
CA PHE A 67 -3.33 -19.54 11.58
C PHE A 67 -2.22 -20.02 12.51
N ARG A 68 -2.03 -21.34 12.62
CA ARG A 68 -1.04 -21.92 13.54
C ARG A 68 0.40 -21.60 13.13
N GLN A 69 0.70 -21.55 11.84
CA GLN A 69 2.07 -21.33 11.37
C GLN A 69 2.50 -19.86 11.45
N PHE A 70 1.57 -18.91 11.54
CA PHE A 70 1.90 -17.50 11.53
C PHE A 70 2.72 -17.10 12.78
N SER A 71 3.94 -16.61 12.56
CA SER A 71 4.88 -16.20 13.61
C SER A 71 5.17 -17.30 14.65
N PHE A 72 5.13 -18.56 14.22
CA PHE A 72 5.35 -19.73 15.07
C PHE A 72 6.74 -20.35 14.82
N PRO A 73 7.40 -20.97 15.82
CA PRO A 73 8.63 -21.71 15.60
C PRO A 73 8.49 -22.77 14.49
N GLY A 74 9.25 -22.62 13.42
CA GLY A 74 9.17 -23.48 12.23
C GLY A 74 7.98 -23.20 11.29
N GLY A 75 7.25 -22.10 11.52
CA GLY A 75 6.22 -21.58 10.63
C GLY A 75 6.72 -20.41 9.79
N VAL A 76 5.84 -19.43 9.53
CA VAL A 76 6.11 -18.29 8.62
C VAL A 76 6.37 -16.98 9.38
N PRO A 77 7.16 -16.03 8.83
CA PRO A 77 7.45 -14.73 9.42
C PRO A 77 6.22 -13.86 9.66
N SER A 78 6.41 -12.83 10.49
CA SER A 78 5.41 -11.80 10.75
C SER A 78 5.32 -10.72 9.67
N HIS A 79 6.31 -10.66 8.79
CA HIS A 79 6.46 -9.65 7.74
C HIS A 79 6.03 -10.21 6.37
N ALA A 80 5.93 -9.35 5.36
CA ALA A 80 5.73 -9.73 3.95
C ALA A 80 7.02 -10.37 3.36
N ALA A 81 7.56 -11.37 4.02
CA ALA A 81 8.85 -12.00 3.71
C ALA A 81 8.86 -12.66 2.31
N PRO A 82 10.05 -13.05 1.78
CA PRO A 82 10.17 -13.64 0.45
C PRO A 82 9.36 -14.93 0.23
N GLU A 83 8.98 -15.62 1.29
CA GLU A 83 8.08 -16.78 1.26
C GLU A 83 6.59 -16.41 1.09
N THR A 84 6.25 -15.13 1.17
CA THR A 84 4.88 -14.67 0.89
C THR A 84 4.71 -14.53 -0.63
N PRO A 85 3.75 -15.23 -1.26
CA PRO A 85 3.49 -15.10 -2.69
C PRO A 85 3.29 -13.63 -3.09
N GLY A 86 3.88 -13.23 -4.21
CA GLY A 86 3.81 -11.85 -4.71
C GLY A 86 4.72 -10.83 -4.02
N SER A 87 5.42 -11.19 -2.93
CA SER A 87 6.34 -10.26 -2.28
C SER A 87 7.68 -10.17 -2.99
N ILE A 88 8.06 -8.94 -3.35
CA ILE A 88 9.44 -8.57 -3.73
C ILE A 88 10.05 -7.53 -2.77
N HIS A 89 9.34 -7.21 -1.68
CA HIS A 89 9.73 -6.20 -0.71
C HIS A 89 9.19 -6.60 0.67
N GLU A 90 10.10 -6.98 1.57
CA GLU A 90 9.71 -7.46 2.90
C GLU A 90 9.17 -6.36 3.83
N GLY A 91 9.65 -5.13 3.69
CA GLY A 91 9.21 -3.98 4.50
C GLY A 91 9.49 -4.14 6.01
N GLY A 92 10.53 -4.89 6.37
CA GLY A 92 11.05 -4.97 7.73
C GLY A 92 11.91 -3.75 8.08
N GLU A 93 13.03 -3.58 7.35
CA GLU A 93 13.76 -2.32 7.36
C GLU A 93 13.03 -1.31 6.46
N LEU A 94 12.41 -0.34 7.11
CA LEU A 94 11.57 0.68 6.49
C LEU A 94 12.40 1.70 5.68
N GLY A 95 11.86 2.15 4.55
CA GLY A 95 12.39 3.29 3.80
C GLY A 95 12.61 3.06 2.30
N TYR A 96 12.54 1.80 1.86
CA TYR A 96 12.91 1.41 0.50
C TYR A 96 11.72 1.11 -0.41
N ALA A 97 10.48 1.28 0.07
CA ALA A 97 9.28 0.92 -0.69
C ALA A 97 9.24 1.61 -2.07
N LEU A 98 9.41 2.94 -2.10
CA LEU A 98 9.37 3.68 -3.36
C LEU A 98 10.55 3.34 -4.28
N VAL A 99 11.78 3.21 -3.79
CA VAL A 99 12.91 2.91 -4.67
C VAL A 99 12.77 1.53 -5.32
N HIS A 100 12.24 0.53 -4.60
CA HIS A 100 11.91 -0.77 -5.19
C HIS A 100 10.74 -0.66 -6.17
N ALA A 101 9.72 0.13 -5.87
CA ALA A 101 8.57 0.32 -6.75
C ALA A 101 8.95 0.96 -8.10
N PHE A 102 9.77 2.01 -8.07
CA PHE A 102 10.28 2.64 -9.29
C PHE A 102 11.20 1.71 -10.06
N GLY A 103 12.07 0.96 -9.36
CA GLY A 103 12.90 -0.07 -9.98
C GLY A 103 12.09 -1.13 -10.74
N ALA A 104 10.96 -1.56 -10.19
CA ALA A 104 10.08 -2.55 -10.82
C ALA A 104 9.30 -1.98 -12.02
N ALA A 105 9.02 -0.67 -12.04
CA ALA A 105 8.30 -0.01 -13.11
C ALA A 105 9.18 0.34 -14.33
N PHE A 106 10.50 0.52 -14.15
CA PHE A 106 11.41 0.82 -15.26
C PHE A 106 11.41 -0.29 -16.31
N ASP A 107 11.40 0.10 -17.59
CA ASP A 107 11.35 -0.81 -18.74
C ASP A 107 10.18 -1.81 -18.74
N ASN A 108 9.12 -1.52 -17.97
CA ASN A 108 7.93 -2.36 -17.86
C ASN A 108 6.65 -1.55 -18.13
N PRO A 109 6.37 -1.19 -19.40
CA PRO A 109 5.42 -0.15 -19.79
C PRO A 109 3.98 -0.40 -19.34
N ASP A 110 3.59 -1.65 -19.18
CA ASP A 110 2.20 -2.01 -18.85
C ASP A 110 1.99 -2.23 -17.34
N LEU A 111 3.07 -2.28 -16.55
CA LEU A 111 3.00 -2.49 -15.11
C LEU A 111 2.59 -1.22 -14.36
N VAL A 112 1.59 -1.36 -13.48
CA VAL A 112 1.29 -0.39 -12.42
C VAL A 112 1.77 -0.94 -11.07
N VAL A 113 2.71 -0.25 -10.44
CA VAL A 113 3.19 -0.60 -9.10
C VAL A 113 2.43 0.20 -8.05
N ALA A 114 1.50 -0.45 -7.36
CA ALA A 114 0.80 0.12 -6.20
C ALA A 114 1.72 0.04 -4.98
N CYS A 115 2.32 1.18 -4.61
CA CYS A 115 3.31 1.26 -3.55
C CYS A 115 2.71 1.87 -2.28
N VAL A 116 2.41 1.02 -1.29
CA VAL A 116 1.91 1.49 0.01
C VAL A 116 3.07 1.94 0.87
N VAL A 117 3.02 3.18 1.30
CA VAL A 117 4.05 3.85 2.10
C VAL A 117 3.49 4.09 3.51
N GLY A 118 4.15 3.55 4.53
CA GLY A 118 3.78 3.87 5.91
C GLY A 118 4.05 5.35 6.21
N ASP A 119 3.14 6.05 6.89
CA ASP A 119 3.40 7.44 7.28
C ASP A 119 4.57 7.59 8.28
N GLY A 120 4.84 6.57 9.09
CA GLY A 120 6.07 6.47 9.89
C GLY A 120 7.31 6.13 9.05
N GLU A 121 7.15 5.32 8.01
CA GLU A 121 8.22 5.02 7.03
C GLU A 121 8.63 6.30 6.31
N ALA A 122 7.66 7.17 5.98
CA ALA A 122 7.87 8.43 5.27
C ALA A 122 8.78 9.44 5.99
N GLU A 123 9.07 9.22 7.27
CA GLU A 123 10.01 10.01 8.05
C GLU A 123 11.47 9.56 7.88
N THR A 124 11.70 8.41 7.24
CA THR A 124 13.05 7.91 6.95
C THR A 124 13.71 8.71 5.83
N GLY A 125 15.03 8.92 5.93
CA GLY A 125 15.80 9.61 4.89
C GLY A 125 15.69 8.97 3.50
N PRO A 126 15.85 7.64 3.36
CA PRO A 126 15.68 6.96 2.08
C PRO A 126 14.32 7.23 1.43
N LEU A 127 13.21 7.14 2.18
CA LEU A 127 11.90 7.33 1.59
C LEU A 127 11.61 8.79 1.24
N ALA A 128 12.04 9.72 2.09
CA ALA A 128 11.91 11.16 1.82
C ALA A 128 12.59 11.56 0.50
N ALA A 129 13.78 11.00 0.22
CA ALA A 129 14.47 11.22 -1.05
C ALA A 129 13.80 10.47 -2.22
N ALA A 130 13.27 9.26 -1.98
CA ALA A 130 12.70 8.41 -3.01
C ALA A 130 11.45 9.00 -3.70
N TRP A 131 10.75 9.98 -3.10
CA TRP A 131 9.69 10.74 -3.78
C TRP A 131 10.17 11.45 -5.05
N HIS A 132 11.47 11.72 -5.17
CA HIS A 132 12.07 12.31 -6.38
C HIS A 132 12.24 11.32 -7.54
N SER A 133 11.96 10.04 -7.35
CA SER A 133 12.13 9.02 -8.40
C SER A 133 11.24 9.27 -9.63
N ASN A 134 10.10 9.95 -9.46
CA ASN A 134 9.23 10.35 -10.58
C ASN A 134 9.87 11.33 -11.59
N LYS A 135 11.04 11.91 -11.28
CA LYS A 135 11.81 12.73 -12.25
C LYS A 135 12.61 11.87 -13.23
N PHE A 136 12.77 10.58 -12.94
CA PHE A 136 13.51 9.64 -13.78
C PHE A 136 12.60 8.67 -14.53
N LEU A 137 11.35 8.52 -14.08
CA LEU A 137 10.34 7.69 -14.75
C LEU A 137 9.85 8.33 -16.05
N ASN A 138 10.04 7.64 -17.16
CA ASN A 138 9.64 8.05 -18.49
C ASN A 138 8.34 7.33 -18.92
N PRO A 139 7.18 8.02 -18.97
CA PRO A 139 5.90 7.38 -19.32
C PRO A 139 5.84 6.81 -20.75
N ALA A 140 6.78 7.17 -21.61
CA ALA A 140 6.88 6.62 -22.97
C ALA A 140 7.47 5.20 -23.02
N SER A 141 8.30 4.82 -22.05
CA SER A 141 9.00 3.52 -22.01
C SER A 141 8.70 2.69 -20.76
N ASP A 142 8.41 3.36 -19.65
CA ASP A 142 8.29 2.75 -18.35
C ASP A 142 6.82 2.57 -17.95
N GLY A 143 6.61 1.75 -16.91
CA GLY A 143 5.35 1.59 -16.23
C GLY A 143 4.98 2.82 -15.40
N ALA A 144 4.10 2.62 -14.44
CA ALA A 144 3.68 3.66 -13.51
C ALA A 144 3.87 3.21 -12.06
N VAL A 145 4.27 4.13 -11.19
CA VAL A 145 4.18 3.94 -9.75
C VAL A 145 2.98 4.73 -9.26
N LEU A 146 2.08 4.09 -8.52
CA LEU A 146 1.01 4.71 -7.77
C LEU A 146 1.38 4.69 -6.27
N PRO A 147 1.97 5.76 -5.73
CA PRO A 147 2.20 5.85 -4.30
C PRO A 147 0.89 6.00 -3.54
N ILE A 148 0.75 5.23 -2.46
CA ILE A 148 -0.36 5.30 -1.53
C ILE A 148 0.21 5.58 -0.15
N LEU A 149 0.15 6.84 0.28
CA LEU A 149 0.53 7.21 1.64
C LEU A 149 -0.52 6.67 2.61
N HIS A 150 -0.16 5.64 3.37
CA HIS A 150 -0.99 5.07 4.41
C HIS A 150 -0.92 5.92 5.67
N LEU A 151 -1.69 7.00 5.66
CA LEU A 151 -1.73 8.06 6.68
C LEU A 151 -2.62 7.66 7.86
N ASN A 152 -2.21 6.63 8.59
CA ASN A 152 -2.97 6.13 9.74
C ASN A 152 -2.71 6.89 11.06
N GLY A 153 -1.79 7.86 11.02
CA GLY A 153 -1.57 8.89 12.02
C GLY A 153 -0.56 8.52 13.10
N TYR A 154 -0.05 7.28 13.12
CA TYR A 154 0.80 6.77 14.19
C TYR A 154 1.85 5.77 13.72
N LYS A 155 3.04 5.83 14.33
CA LYS A 155 4.08 4.80 14.29
C LYS A 155 4.02 3.92 15.54
N ILE A 156 5.15 3.40 16.05
CA ILE A 156 5.16 2.42 17.16
C ILE A 156 4.51 3.00 18.42
N ALA A 157 5.03 4.14 18.88
CA ALA A 157 4.62 4.77 20.14
C ALA A 157 4.49 6.31 20.02
N ASN A 158 4.32 6.80 18.81
CA ASN A 158 4.26 8.23 18.51
C ASN A 158 3.28 8.50 17.37
N PRO A 159 2.74 9.72 17.29
CA PRO A 159 2.18 10.18 16.03
C PRO A 159 3.25 10.33 14.94
N THR A 160 2.80 10.50 13.71
CA THR A 160 3.67 10.73 12.56
C THR A 160 3.69 12.20 12.17
N ILE A 161 4.80 12.67 11.58
CA ILE A 161 4.96 14.07 11.13
C ILE A 161 3.87 14.39 10.10
N LEU A 162 3.78 13.60 9.04
CA LEU A 162 2.76 13.78 7.99
C LEU A 162 1.34 13.57 8.54
N GLY A 163 1.15 12.68 9.52
CA GLY A 163 -0.16 12.45 10.15
C GLY A 163 -0.66 13.61 11.01
N ARG A 164 0.17 14.64 11.23
CA ARG A 164 -0.19 15.87 11.96
C ARG A 164 -0.19 17.12 11.09
N MET A 165 0.17 17.00 9.82
CA MET A 165 0.02 18.07 8.84
C MET A 165 -1.45 18.22 8.44
N ASP A 166 -1.85 19.44 8.12
CA ASP A 166 -3.15 19.68 7.49
C ASP A 166 -3.13 19.29 5.99
N ASP A 167 -4.30 19.31 5.37
CA ASP A 167 -4.45 18.90 3.97
C ASP A 167 -3.71 19.85 3.03
N GLN A 168 -3.61 21.13 3.37
CA GLN A 168 -2.94 22.12 2.52
C GLN A 168 -1.43 21.92 2.55
N GLU A 169 -0.85 21.64 3.72
CA GLU A 169 0.56 21.28 3.88
C GLU A 169 0.90 20.01 3.10
N LEU A 170 0.09 18.95 3.24
CA LEU A 170 0.28 17.70 2.49
C LEU A 170 0.14 17.93 0.98
N ARG A 171 -0.85 18.71 0.54
CA ARG A 171 -1.01 19.09 -0.88
C ARG A 171 0.21 19.82 -1.40
N ASN A 172 0.68 20.83 -0.67
CA ASN A 172 1.85 21.62 -1.06
C ASN A 172 3.12 20.77 -1.14
N LEU A 173 3.33 19.87 -0.18
CA LEU A 173 4.48 18.97 -0.15
C LEU A 173 4.50 18.07 -1.39
N PHE A 174 3.43 17.31 -1.63
CA PHE A 174 3.39 16.35 -2.74
C PHE A 174 3.30 17.04 -4.10
N ALA A 175 2.62 18.17 -4.21
CA ALA A 175 2.66 19.00 -5.42
C ALA A 175 4.06 19.55 -5.69
N GLY A 176 4.80 19.95 -4.64
CA GLY A 176 6.20 20.33 -4.72
C GLY A 176 7.10 19.19 -5.19
N TYR A 177 6.79 17.94 -4.80
CA TYR A 177 7.41 16.74 -5.37
C TYR A 177 6.87 16.37 -6.77
N GLY A 178 5.95 17.12 -7.36
CA GLY A 178 5.43 16.86 -8.69
C GLY A 178 4.44 15.70 -8.76
N TYR A 179 3.72 15.42 -7.67
CA TYR A 179 2.57 14.53 -7.66
C TYR A 179 1.27 15.33 -7.57
N GLN A 180 0.17 14.71 -8.02
CA GLN A 180 -1.18 15.18 -7.77
C GLN A 180 -1.81 14.33 -6.64
N PRO A 181 -1.99 14.88 -5.43
CA PRO A 181 -2.53 14.13 -4.31
C PRO A 181 -4.06 14.04 -4.35
N PHE A 182 -4.56 12.80 -4.25
CA PHE A 182 -5.98 12.45 -4.10
C PHE A 182 -6.22 11.91 -2.69
N PHE A 183 -7.21 12.45 -1.99
CA PHE A 183 -7.46 12.12 -0.59
C PHE A 183 -8.63 11.15 -0.46
N VAL A 184 -8.41 10.04 0.25
CA VAL A 184 -9.45 9.10 0.67
C VAL A 184 -9.44 9.04 2.18
N GLU A 185 -10.49 9.58 2.80
CA GLU A 185 -10.46 9.90 4.23
C GLU A 185 -11.75 9.53 4.93
N GLY A 186 -11.64 8.95 6.12
CA GLY A 186 -12.79 8.58 6.93
C GLY A 186 -12.56 7.33 7.76
N HIS A 187 -13.63 6.89 8.42
CA HIS A 187 -13.65 5.71 9.26
C HIS A 187 -14.88 4.82 9.02
N GLU A 188 -15.88 5.29 8.28
CA GLU A 188 -17.09 4.53 7.97
C GLU A 188 -16.84 3.61 6.77
N PRO A 189 -16.85 2.27 6.93
CA PRO A 189 -16.39 1.34 5.90
C PRO A 189 -17.09 1.50 4.55
N LEU A 190 -18.43 1.61 4.53
CA LEU A 190 -19.19 1.72 3.28
C LEU A 190 -18.86 3.01 2.50
N ALA A 191 -18.74 4.14 3.20
CA ALA A 191 -18.36 5.41 2.58
C ALA A 191 -16.93 5.37 2.06
N MET A 192 -16.01 4.76 2.84
CA MET A 192 -14.62 4.55 2.44
C MET A 192 -14.52 3.68 1.19
N HIS A 193 -15.30 2.61 1.08
CA HIS A 193 -15.31 1.77 -0.14
C HIS A 193 -15.71 2.55 -1.38
N GLN A 194 -16.78 3.35 -1.32
CA GLN A 194 -17.20 4.17 -2.46
C GLN A 194 -16.14 5.22 -2.83
N SER A 195 -15.57 5.88 -1.83
CA SER A 195 -14.54 6.90 -2.03
C SER A 195 -13.26 6.31 -2.65
N MET A 196 -12.77 5.17 -2.13
CA MET A 196 -11.59 4.50 -2.67
C MET A 196 -11.82 3.96 -4.07
N ALA A 197 -12.99 3.38 -4.36
CA ALA A 197 -13.31 2.86 -5.68
C ALA A 197 -13.27 3.98 -6.73
N ALA A 198 -13.98 5.09 -6.48
CA ALA A 198 -14.00 6.26 -7.36
C ALA A 198 -12.62 6.92 -7.51
N THR A 199 -11.84 6.97 -6.43
CA THR A 199 -10.49 7.54 -6.46
C THR A 199 -9.55 6.67 -7.29
N LEU A 200 -9.56 5.35 -7.09
CA LEU A 200 -8.75 4.42 -7.88
C LEU A 200 -9.10 4.49 -9.37
N ASP A 201 -10.39 4.56 -9.70
CA ASP A 201 -10.81 4.73 -11.08
C ASP A 201 -10.23 6.01 -11.69
N THR A 202 -10.33 7.13 -10.96
CA THR A 202 -9.80 8.42 -11.39
C THR A 202 -8.29 8.39 -11.57
N VAL A 203 -7.51 7.87 -10.59
CA VAL A 203 -6.05 7.89 -10.68
C VAL A 203 -5.52 6.95 -11.76
N LEU A 204 -6.19 5.82 -12.01
CA LEU A 204 -5.83 4.91 -13.10
C LEU A 204 -6.15 5.51 -14.46
N ASP A 205 -7.24 6.26 -14.59
CA ASP A 205 -7.54 7.02 -15.80
C ASP A 205 -6.48 8.13 -16.04
N CYS A 206 -6.03 8.79 -14.97
CA CYS A 206 -4.91 9.74 -15.05
C CYS A 206 -3.61 9.07 -15.51
N ILE A 207 -3.24 7.93 -14.92
CA ILE A 207 -2.03 7.16 -15.31
C ILE A 207 -2.09 6.78 -16.79
N ARG A 208 -3.21 6.20 -17.23
CA ARG A 208 -3.40 5.80 -18.63
C ARG A 208 -3.29 6.99 -19.57
N SER A 209 -3.94 8.12 -19.24
CA SER A 209 -3.88 9.34 -20.04
C SER A 209 -2.45 9.90 -20.15
N ILE A 210 -1.68 9.87 -19.06
CA ILE A 210 -0.27 10.26 -19.06
C ILE A 210 0.55 9.38 -20.02
N GLN A 211 0.37 8.06 -19.95
CA GLN A 211 1.10 7.11 -20.80
C GLN A 211 0.68 7.23 -22.27
N GLU A 212 -0.61 7.34 -22.56
CA GLU A 212 -1.13 7.53 -23.93
C GLU A 212 -0.56 8.80 -24.58
N GLN A 213 -0.55 9.93 -23.83
CA GLN A 213 0.01 11.19 -24.32
C GLN A 213 1.53 11.09 -24.55
N ALA A 214 2.25 10.40 -23.67
CA ALA A 214 3.69 10.25 -23.79
C ALA A 214 4.12 9.31 -24.93
N ARG A 215 3.29 8.33 -25.26
CA ARG A 215 3.52 7.35 -26.33
C ARG A 215 3.03 7.83 -27.69
N ALA A 216 2.23 8.90 -27.74
CA ALA A 216 1.77 9.51 -28.98
C ALA A 216 2.90 10.27 -29.72
N PRO A 217 2.84 10.34 -31.07
CA PRO A 217 3.78 11.15 -31.85
C PRO A 217 3.75 12.63 -31.43
N GLY A 218 4.92 13.26 -31.33
CA GLY A 218 5.03 14.67 -31.00
C GLY A 218 5.10 14.99 -29.50
N TRP A 219 5.14 13.97 -28.62
CA TRP A 219 5.53 14.19 -27.23
C TRP A 219 7.00 14.65 -27.14
N HIS A 220 7.27 15.64 -26.29
CA HIS A 220 8.59 16.30 -26.19
C HIS A 220 9.24 16.12 -24.82
N GLY A 221 8.92 15.06 -24.10
CA GLY A 221 9.57 14.77 -22.82
C GLY A 221 9.03 15.56 -21.63
N GLN A 222 7.82 16.13 -21.72
CA GLN A 222 7.25 16.89 -20.60
C GLN A 222 6.97 15.95 -19.42
N ARG A 223 7.54 16.26 -18.25
CA ARG A 223 7.30 15.49 -17.02
C ARG A 223 5.85 15.70 -16.53
N PRO A 224 5.06 14.64 -16.34
CA PRO A 224 3.69 14.75 -15.84
C PRO A 224 3.65 15.02 -14.33
N GLN A 225 2.47 15.40 -13.83
CA GLN A 225 2.14 15.28 -12.42
C GLN A 225 1.49 13.91 -12.18
N TRP A 226 2.25 12.97 -11.63
CA TRP A 226 1.75 11.62 -11.37
C TRP A 226 0.74 11.63 -10.22
N PRO A 227 -0.37 10.87 -10.31
CA PRO A 227 -1.30 10.79 -9.21
C PRO A 227 -0.67 10.04 -8.03
N MET A 228 -1.05 10.44 -6.82
CA MET A 228 -0.77 9.68 -5.61
C MET A 228 -1.99 9.74 -4.69
N ILE A 229 -2.17 8.71 -3.85
CA ILE A 229 -3.28 8.63 -2.92
C ILE A 229 -2.78 8.90 -1.50
N VAL A 230 -3.48 9.77 -0.78
CA VAL A 230 -3.40 9.90 0.67
C VAL A 230 -4.58 9.15 1.27
N LEU A 231 -4.31 7.96 1.82
CA LEU A 231 -5.32 7.18 2.55
C LEU A 231 -5.26 7.55 4.04
N ARG A 232 -6.20 8.38 4.50
CA ARG A 232 -6.32 8.77 5.90
C ARG A 232 -7.42 7.95 6.59
N SER A 233 -7.01 6.87 7.26
CA SER A 233 -7.89 5.95 7.98
C SER A 233 -7.34 5.64 9.38
N PRO A 234 -8.16 5.33 10.39
CA PRO A 234 -7.66 5.05 11.74
C PRO A 234 -6.64 3.89 11.78
N LYS A 235 -5.53 4.03 12.50
CA LYS A 235 -4.67 2.87 12.80
C LYS A 235 -5.44 1.84 13.62
N GLY A 236 -5.33 0.56 13.25
CA GLY A 236 -6.09 -0.53 13.88
C GLY A 236 -7.57 -0.53 13.54
N TRP A 237 -7.94 0.09 12.42
CA TRP A 237 -9.32 0.26 11.94
C TRP A 237 -10.15 -1.01 12.08
N THR A 238 -11.41 -0.86 12.47
CA THR A 238 -12.40 -1.93 12.73
C THR A 238 -12.05 -2.86 13.89
N GLY A 239 -10.94 -2.63 14.59
CA GLY A 239 -10.54 -3.37 15.78
C GLY A 239 -11.18 -2.83 17.07
N PRO A 240 -10.69 -3.26 18.24
CA PRO A 240 -11.13 -2.73 19.52
C PRO A 240 -10.92 -1.20 19.60
N LYS A 241 -11.97 -0.47 19.96
CA LYS A 241 -11.88 0.98 20.18
C LYS A 241 -11.09 1.30 21.45
N GLU A 242 -11.31 0.49 22.48
CA GLU A 242 -10.73 0.62 23.81
C GLU A 242 -10.44 -0.77 24.39
N VAL A 243 -9.34 -0.90 25.14
CA VAL A 243 -8.96 -2.09 25.91
C VAL A 243 -8.47 -1.61 27.27
N ASP A 244 -9.00 -2.17 28.36
CA ASP A 244 -8.66 -1.79 29.73
C ASP A 244 -8.73 -0.28 30.03
N GLY A 245 -9.72 0.43 29.46
CA GLY A 245 -9.87 1.88 29.65
C GLY A 245 -8.99 2.74 28.73
N GLU A 246 -8.14 2.12 27.91
CA GLU A 246 -7.17 2.82 27.07
C GLU A 246 -7.57 2.78 25.59
N LYS A 247 -7.51 3.94 24.92
CA LYS A 247 -7.80 4.04 23.48
C LYS A 247 -6.83 3.19 22.65
N VAL A 248 -7.39 2.38 21.73
CA VAL A 248 -6.64 1.47 20.84
C VAL A 248 -6.82 1.85 19.36
N GLU A 249 -8.04 1.82 18.81
CA GLU A 249 -8.32 2.25 17.43
C GLU A 249 -8.03 3.74 17.25
N GLY A 250 -7.42 4.09 16.11
CA GLY A 250 -6.99 5.46 15.81
C GLY A 250 -5.93 5.93 16.81
N PHE A 251 -5.11 5.00 17.31
CA PHE A 251 -4.03 5.28 18.25
C PHE A 251 -2.86 4.32 18.08
N TRP A 252 -1.68 4.71 18.59
CA TRP A 252 -0.45 3.91 18.45
C TRP A 252 -0.52 2.55 19.16
N ARG A 253 -1.36 2.41 20.20
CA ARG A 253 -1.54 1.15 20.95
C ARG A 253 -2.04 -0.01 20.09
N SER A 254 -2.71 0.28 18.98
CA SER A 254 -3.09 -0.75 18.01
C SER A 254 -1.92 -1.32 17.21
N HIS A 255 -0.71 -0.77 17.31
CA HIS A 255 0.40 -1.09 16.40
C HIS A 255 0.75 -2.59 16.38
N GLN A 256 0.92 -3.21 17.55
CA GLN A 256 1.39 -4.59 17.64
C GLN A 256 0.22 -5.55 17.88
N VAL A 257 -0.04 -5.93 19.13
CA VAL A 257 -1.14 -6.82 19.53
C VAL A 257 -2.08 -5.99 20.43
N PRO A 258 -3.35 -5.78 20.02
CA PRO A 258 -4.26 -4.89 20.75
C PRO A 258 -4.90 -5.54 21.99
N VAL A 259 -4.90 -6.87 22.11
CA VAL A 259 -5.53 -7.66 23.20
C VAL A 259 -4.63 -8.81 23.60
#